data_AF-A0A3D5NTA0-F1
#
_entry.id   AF-A0A3D5NTA0-F1
#
_cell.length_a   1.000
_cell.length_b   1.000
_cell.length_c   1.000
_cell.angle_alpha   90.00
_cell.angle_beta   90.00
_cell.angle_gamma   90.00
#
_symmetry.space_group_name_H-M   'P 1'
#
loop_
_entity.id
_entity.type
_entity.pdbx_description
1 polymer ?
#
loop_
_entity_poly.entity_id
_entity_poly.type
_entity_poly.pdbx_seq_one_letter_code
_entity_poly.pdbx_strand_id
1 'polypeptide(L)' 'EKDIPLDGIYLDLDYMENFKDFSVSEDRFPGFRELTATLKEDGVRLIPIIDAGVKIEEGY' A
#
# COMPACT_ATOMS: atom_id res chain seq x y z
N GLU A 1 13.42 -19.66 5.61
CA GLU A 1 11.98 -19.31 5.62
C GLU A 1 11.15 -20.54 5.99
N LYS A 2 9.81 -20.48 5.89
CA LYS A 2 8.89 -21.59 6.16
C LYS A 2 8.42 -22.34 4.89
N ASP A 3 8.98 -22.01 3.73
CA ASP A 3 8.62 -22.56 2.41
C ASP A 3 7.12 -22.48 2.08
N ILE A 4 6.47 -21.42 2.55
CA ILE A 4 5.05 -21.15 2.26
C ILE A 4 5.00 -20.29 0.99
N PRO A 5 4.28 -20.71 -0.06
CA PRO A 5 4.13 -19.92 -1.28
C PRO A 5 3.37 -18.62 -1.00
N LEU A 6 3.81 -17.53 -1.64
CA LEU A 6 3.22 -16.19 -1.50
C LEU A 6 3.06 -15.54 -2.87
N ASP A 7 1.81 -15.30 -3.29
CA ASP A 7 1.51 -14.64 -4.57
C ASP A 7 1.22 -13.14 -4.44
N GLY A 8 0.82 -12.68 -3.25
CA GLY A 8 0.46 -11.29 -3.06
C GLY A 8 0.18 -10.89 -1.62
N ILE A 9 0.24 -9.58 -1.39
CA ILE A 9 0.04 -8.91 -0.11
C ILE A 9 -1.03 -7.85 -0.31
N TYR A 10 -2.05 -7.85 0.55
CA TYR A 10 -3.10 -6.84 0.55
C TYR A 10 -2.79 -5.79 1.61
N LEU A 11 -2.95 -4.51 1.24
CA LEU A 11 -2.83 -3.40 2.18
C LEU A 11 -4.21 -2.80 2.43
N ASP A 12 -4.60 -2.79 3.70
CA ASP A 12 -5.80 -2.13 4.19
C ASP A 12 -5.52 -0.63 4.47
N LEU A 13 -6.51 0.11 4.96
CA LEU A 13 -6.52 1.57 5.12
C LEU A 13 -5.25 2.22 5.71
N ASP A 14 -4.51 1.51 6.55
CA ASP A 14 -3.36 2.06 7.28
C ASP A 14 -2.20 2.51 6.37
N TYR A 15 -2.14 2.12 5.09
CA TYR A 15 -1.10 2.64 4.20
C TYR A 15 -1.33 4.09 3.74
N MET A 16 -2.56 4.59 3.85
CA MET A 16 -2.95 5.91 3.33
C MET A 16 -2.58 7.06 4.27
N GLU A 17 -2.26 8.22 3.74
CA GLU A 17 -2.10 9.44 4.54
C GLU A 17 -3.45 9.88 5.12
N ASN A 18 -3.66 9.74 6.43
CA ASN A 18 -4.89 10.16 7.12
C ASN A 18 -6.20 9.71 6.41
N PHE A 19 -6.26 8.44 5.96
CA PHE A 19 -7.38 7.82 5.23
C PHE A 19 -7.74 8.48 3.90
N LYS A 20 -6.78 9.15 3.27
CA LYS A 20 -6.94 9.73 1.93
C LYS A 20 -6.65 8.66 0.87
N ASP A 21 -7.66 8.24 0.12
CA ASP A 21 -7.47 7.45 -1.10
C ASP A 21 -6.37 8.07 -1.99
N PHE A 22 -5.66 7.21 -2.73
CA PHE A 22 -4.57 7.59 -3.63
C PHE A 22 -3.39 8.30 -2.97
N SER A 23 -3.25 8.22 -1.65
CA SER A 23 -2.09 8.71 -0.91
C SER A 23 -1.33 7.56 -0.24
N VAL A 24 -0.10 7.84 0.19
CA VAL A 24 0.74 6.91 0.95
C VAL A 24 1.32 7.67 2.14
N SER A 25 1.25 7.07 3.33
CA SER A 25 1.81 7.67 4.54
C SER A 25 3.31 7.36 4.63
N GLU A 26 4.16 8.37 4.45
CA GLU A 26 5.62 8.23 4.58
C GLU A 26 6.06 7.84 5.99
N ASP A 27 5.27 8.18 7.02
CA ASP A 27 5.57 7.79 8.41
C ASP A 27 5.42 6.28 8.64
N ARG A 28 4.46 5.64 7.95
CA ARG A 28 4.15 4.22 8.14
C ARG A 28 4.73 3.33 7.05
N PHE A 29 4.85 3.87 5.83
CA PHE A 29 5.37 3.19 4.66
C PHE A 29 6.51 4.01 4.01
N PRO A 30 7.60 4.28 4.74
CA PRO A 30 8.76 4.96 4.17
C PRO A 30 9.34 4.12 3.04
N GLY A 31 9.60 4.74 1.89
CA GLY A 31 10.17 4.02 0.74
C GLY A 31 9.19 3.03 0.10
N PHE A 32 7.90 3.37 0.08
CA PHE A 32 6.85 2.54 -0.53
C PHE A 32 7.18 2.14 -1.97
N ARG A 33 7.84 3.03 -2.73
CA ARG A 33 8.27 2.75 -4.10
C ARG A 33 9.29 1.61 -4.15
N GLU A 34 10.31 1.66 -3.30
CA GLU A 34 11.35 0.63 -3.20
C GLU A 34 10.72 -0.69 -2.77
N LEU A 35 9.82 -0.68 -1.78
CA LEU A 35 9.07 -1.86 -1.37
C LEU A 35 8.29 -2.49 -2.54
N THR A 36 7.56 -1.68 -3.30
CA THR A 36 6.79 -2.19 -4.45
C THR A 36 7.67 -2.79 -5.54
N ALA A 37 8.88 -2.23 -5.75
CA ALA A 37 9.84 -2.73 -6.72
C ALA A 37 10.41 -4.08 -6.30
N THR A 38 10.85 -4.21 -5.05
CA THR A 38 11.37 -5.47 -4.49
C THR A 38 10.32 -6.57 -4.57
N LEU A 39 9.08 -6.31 -4.11
CA LEU A 39 8.01 -7.32 -4.15
C LEU A 39 7.72 -7.76 -5.59
N LYS A 40 7.76 -6.83 -6.55
CA LYS A 40 7.56 -7.15 -7.96
C LYS A 40 8.69 -8.02 -8.52
N GLU A 41 9.94 -7.75 -8.15
CA GLU A 41 11.10 -8.59 -8.53
C GLU A 41 10.97 -10.01 -7.98
N ASP A 42 10.42 -10.14 -6.77
CA ASP A 42 10.12 -11.43 -6.13
C ASP A 42 8.84 -12.12 -6.68
N GLY A 43 8.15 -11.50 -7.65
CA GLY A 43 6.91 -12.03 -8.23
C GLY A 43 5.67 -11.87 -7.34
N VAL A 44 5.78 -11.12 -6.24
CA VAL A 44 4.71 -10.88 -5.28
C VAL A 44 3.92 -9.61 -5.65
N ARG A 45 2.60 -9.73 -5.76
CA ARG A 45 1.72 -8.58 -6.06
C ARG A 45 1.37 -7.82 -4.78
N LEU A 46 1.60 -6.50 -4.77
CA LEU A 46 1.10 -5.62 -3.72
C LEU A 46 -0.25 -5.01 -4.13
N ILE A 47 -1.28 -5.15 -3.31
CA ILE A 47 -2.67 -4.82 -3.64
C ILE A 47 -3.24 -3.89 -2.56
N PRO A 48 -3.11 -2.56 -2.72
CA PRO A 48 -3.74 -1.60 -1.82
C PRO A 48 -5.25 -1.47 -2.06
N ILE A 49 -6.02 -1.29 -0.99
CA ILE A 49 -7.44 -0.94 -1.05
C ILE A 49 -7.63 0.49 -1.56
N ILE A 50 -8.68 0.73 -2.35
CA ILE A 50 -9.15 2.08 -2.69
C ILE A 50 -10.66 2.06 -2.47
N ASP A 51 -11.16 2.99 -1.68
CA ASP A 51 -12.57 3.10 -1.38
C ASP A 51 -13.30 4.02 -2.37
N ALA A 52 -14.63 3.90 -2.41
CA ALA A 52 -15.47 4.83 -3.17
C ALA A 52 -15.64 6.19 -2.47
N GLY A 53 -15.33 6.25 -1.17
CA GLY A 53 -15.54 7.41 -0.33
C GLY A 53 -14.30 8.30 -0.24
N VAL A 54 -14.25 9.36 -1.03
CA VAL A 54 -13.16 10.34 -0.96
C VAL A 54 -13.39 11.30 0.22
N LYS A 55 -12.38 11.44 1.08
CA LYS A 55 -12.40 12.35 2.23
C LYS A 55 -12.65 13.80 1.79
N ILE A 56 -13.54 14.51 2.48
CA ILE A 56 -13.74 15.95 2.27
C ILE A 56 -12.74 16.71 3.14
N GLU A 57 -11.71 17.29 2.52
CA GLU A 57 -10.69 18.09 3.18
C GLU A 57 -10.16 19.14 2.19
N GLU A 58 -9.95 20.38 2.63
CA GLU A 58 -9.40 21.42 1.74
C GLU A 58 -7.97 21.05 1.30
N GLY A 59 -7.73 21.03 -0.01
CA GLY A 59 -6.43 20.65 -0.58
C GLY A 59 -6.23 19.15 -0.78
N TYR A 60 -7.29 18.35 -0.63
CA TYR A 60 -7.36 16.94 -1.01
C TYR A 60 -8.37 16.73 -2.14
#